data_AF-A0A2G9T790-F1
#
_entry.id   AF-A0A2G9T790-F1
#
_cell.length_a   1.000
_cell.length_b   1.000
_cell.length_c   1.000
_cell.angle_alpha   90.00
_cell.angle_beta   90.00
_cell.angle_gamma   90.00
#
_symmetry.space_group_name_H-M   'P 1'
#
loop_
_entity.id
_entity.type
_entity.pdbx_description
1 polymer ?
#
loop_
_entity_poly.entity_id
_entity_poly.type
_entity_poly.pdbx_seq_one_letter_code
_entity_poly.pdbx_strand_id
1 'polypeptide(L)'
;VVPIYPVIRKDLTFSHEGNPTYCDKLVNFEKLRLIAKSVRAVSKLSSAPYEISSMAARSGNLISDALLHMNTFEGGNVATMRKGGRVVQPRKKVYEQALMVRKVKAYLDGLRVVDSESELDRLSYDIEPQQQGAASPMPSPASSVSTKGLQRNVPR
;
A
#
# COMPACT_ATOMS: atom_id res chain seq x y z
N VAL A 1 -8.41 1.29 -6.77
CA VAL A 1 -7.64 1.95 -5.68
C VAL A 1 -7.16 0.84 -4.76
N VAL A 2 -5.90 0.87 -4.32
CA VAL A 2 -5.41 -0.07 -3.29
C VAL A 2 -5.46 0.66 -1.95
N PRO A 3 -6.30 0.22 -1.00
CA PRO A 3 -6.38 0.90 0.27
C PRO A 3 -5.20 0.55 1.18
N ILE A 4 -4.84 1.48 2.08
CA ILE A 4 -3.74 1.29 3.03
C ILE A 4 -4.20 0.36 4.16
N TYR A 5 -3.85 -0.91 4.05
CA TYR A 5 -4.33 -1.96 4.94
C TYR A 5 -3.99 -1.72 6.43
N PRO A 6 -2.79 -1.25 6.82
CA PRO A 6 -2.50 -0.93 8.22
C PRO A 6 -3.47 0.08 8.85
N VAL A 7 -3.88 1.10 8.08
CA VAL A 7 -4.83 2.12 8.55
C VAL A 7 -6.22 1.51 8.74
N ILE A 8 -6.70 0.73 7.77
CA ILE A 8 -8.00 0.04 7.88
C ILE A 8 -8.01 -0.90 9.09
N ARG A 9 -6.96 -1.70 9.25
CA ARG A 9 -6.84 -2.63 10.36
C ARG A 9 -6.93 -1.87 11.68
N LYS A 10 -6.14 -0.80 11.83
CA LYS A 10 -6.15 0.06 13.00
C LYS A 10 -7.54 0.63 13.30
N ASP A 11 -8.22 1.19 12.29
CA ASP A 11 -9.55 1.80 12.47
C ASP A 11 -10.61 0.77 12.89
N LEU A 12 -10.55 -0.46 12.33
CA LEU A 12 -11.41 -1.57 12.73
C LEU A 12 -11.08 -2.06 14.15
N THR A 13 -9.81 -2.09 14.53
CA THR A 13 -9.38 -2.44 15.89
C THR A 13 -9.94 -1.44 16.91
N PHE A 14 -9.73 -0.14 16.70
CA PHE A 14 -10.28 0.89 17.61
C PHE A 14 -11.80 0.86 17.67
N SER A 15 -12.46 0.60 16.54
CA SER A 15 -13.91 0.41 16.48
C SER A 15 -14.39 -0.78 17.33
N HIS A 16 -13.63 -1.88 17.33
CA HIS A 16 -13.98 -3.08 18.05
C HIS A 16 -13.71 -2.98 19.56
N GLU A 17 -12.53 -2.48 19.93
CA GLU A 17 -12.08 -2.37 21.33
C GLU A 17 -12.75 -1.21 22.07
N GLY A 18 -13.02 -0.10 21.37
CA GLY A 18 -13.65 1.08 21.95
C GLY A 18 -15.16 0.96 22.15
N ASN A 19 -15.81 -0.09 21.64
CA ASN A 19 -17.26 -0.28 21.74
C ASN A 19 -17.59 -1.69 22.26
N PRO A 20 -18.34 -1.85 23.36
CA PRO A 20 -18.75 -3.17 23.83
C PRO A 20 -19.70 -3.83 22.83
N THR A 21 -19.56 -5.14 22.65
CA THR A 21 -20.42 -5.93 21.74
C THR A 21 -21.85 -6.07 22.28
N TYR A 22 -22.01 -6.09 23.60
CA TYR A 22 -23.29 -6.17 24.28
C TYR A 22 -23.44 -5.01 25.27
N CYS A 23 -24.63 -4.42 25.31
CA CYS A 23 -25.04 -3.44 26.31
C CYS A 23 -26.31 -3.97 26.97
N ASP A 24 -26.33 -4.10 28.29
CA ASP A 24 -27.47 -4.63 29.05
C ASP A 24 -28.03 -5.95 28.51
N LYS A 25 -27.14 -6.87 28.13
CA LYS A 25 -27.44 -8.19 27.53
C LYS A 25 -28.08 -8.13 26.13
N LEU A 26 -28.19 -6.96 25.53
CA LEU A 26 -28.64 -6.77 24.15
C LEU A 26 -27.45 -6.52 23.23
N VAL A 27 -27.60 -6.86 21.95
CA VAL A 27 -26.58 -6.64 20.93
C VAL A 27 -26.44 -5.14 20.65
N ASN A 28 -25.20 -4.63 20.64
CA ASN A 28 -24.92 -3.25 20.30
C ASN A 28 -24.92 -3.03 18.77
N PHE A 29 -26.06 -2.61 18.23
CA PHE A 29 -26.20 -2.32 16.80
C PHE A 29 -25.42 -1.08 16.34
N GLU A 30 -25.09 -0.15 17.23
CA GLU A 30 -24.24 0.99 16.87
C GLU A 30 -22.81 0.52 16.53
N LYS A 31 -22.25 -0.39 17.34
CA LYS A 31 -20.96 -1.05 17.04
C LYS A 31 -21.01 -1.77 15.70
N LEU A 32 -22.05 -2.59 15.47
CA LEU A 32 -22.20 -3.34 14.22
C LEU A 32 -22.30 -2.40 13.01
N ARG A 33 -23.07 -1.32 13.12
CA ARG A 33 -23.24 -0.34 12.05
C ARG A 33 -21.96 0.42 11.74
N LEU A 34 -21.18 0.77 12.76
CA LEU A 34 -19.90 1.42 12.62
C LEU A 34 -18.89 0.52 11.88
N ILE A 35 -18.74 -0.74 12.30
CA ILE A 35 -17.87 -1.72 11.63
C ILE A 35 -18.34 -1.97 10.19
N ALA A 36 -19.64 -2.17 9.98
CA ALA A 36 -20.20 -2.41 8.65
C ALA A 36 -19.97 -1.24 7.69
N LYS A 37 -20.04 0.00 8.17
CA LYS A 37 -19.74 1.20 7.37
C LYS A 37 -18.29 1.18 6.89
N SER A 38 -17.34 0.87 7.77
CA SER A 38 -15.91 0.77 7.42
C SER A 38 -15.67 -0.34 6.39
N VAL A 39 -16.22 -1.54 6.59
CA VAL A 39 -16.08 -2.66 5.64
C VAL A 39 -16.65 -2.31 4.26
N ARG A 40 -17.84 -1.69 4.19
CA ARG A 40 -18.44 -1.25 2.92
C ARG A 40 -17.59 -0.20 2.22
N ALA A 41 -16.96 0.71 2.97
CA ALA A 41 -16.06 1.70 2.40
C ALA A 41 -14.84 1.04 1.74
N VAL A 42 -14.22 0.06 2.40
CA VAL A 42 -13.11 -0.73 1.83
C VAL A 42 -13.55 -1.48 0.58
N SER A 43 -14.68 -2.18 0.65
CA SER A 43 -15.26 -2.92 -0.48
C SER A 43 -15.49 -2.02 -1.70
N LYS A 44 -15.98 -0.78 -1.48
CA LYS A 44 -16.16 0.21 -2.56
C LYS A 44 -14.84 0.64 -3.19
N LEU A 45 -13.74 0.71 -2.44
CA LEU A 45 -12.42 1.05 -2.98
C LEU A 45 -11.82 -0.09 -3.83
N SER A 46 -12.16 -1.33 -3.49
CA SER A 46 -11.67 -2.55 -4.14
C SER A 46 -12.60 -3.14 -5.19
N SER A 47 -13.80 -2.57 -5.42
CA SER A 47 -14.81 -3.16 -6.32
C SER A 47 -14.53 -2.93 -7.81
N ALA A 48 -13.60 -2.03 -8.15
CA ALA A 48 -13.25 -1.78 -9.54
C ALA A 48 -12.35 -2.90 -10.08
N PRO A 49 -12.67 -3.50 -11.24
CA PRO A 49 -11.78 -4.49 -11.86
C PRO A 49 -10.43 -3.85 -12.18
N TYR A 50 -9.36 -4.57 -11.83
CA TYR A 50 -7.96 -4.18 -12.03
C TYR A 50 -7.41 -4.56 -13.41
N GLU A 51 -8.30 -4.93 -14.33
CA GLU A 51 -7.95 -5.17 -15.73
C GLU A 51 -7.52 -3.87 -16.41
N ILE A 52 -6.40 -3.94 -17.12
CA ILE A 52 -5.82 -2.80 -17.84
C ILE A 52 -6.81 -2.26 -18.87
N SER A 53 -7.57 -3.16 -19.51
CA SER A 53 -8.67 -2.82 -20.42
C SER A 53 -9.79 -2.05 -19.75
N SER A 54 -10.20 -2.47 -18.55
CA SER A 54 -11.21 -1.74 -17.77
C SER A 54 -10.69 -0.40 -17.27
N MET A 55 -9.40 -0.26 -16.97
CA MET A 55 -8.78 1.01 -16.61
C MET A 55 -8.67 1.96 -17.82
N ALA A 56 -8.31 1.45 -19.00
CA ALA A 56 -8.19 2.23 -20.22
C ALA A 56 -9.54 2.80 -20.67
N ALA A 57 -10.60 1.99 -20.64
CA ALA A 57 -11.96 2.43 -20.98
C ALA A 57 -12.44 3.57 -20.06
N ARG A 58 -12.09 3.52 -18.77
CA ARG A 58 -12.42 4.58 -17.79
C ARG A 58 -11.54 5.83 -17.93
N SER A 59 -10.33 5.70 -18.47
CA SER A 59 -9.38 6.79 -18.65
C SER A 59 -9.46 7.45 -20.04
N GLY A 60 -10.49 7.16 -20.84
CA GLY A 60 -10.64 7.75 -22.18
C GLY A 60 -9.65 7.20 -23.21
N ASN A 61 -9.27 5.91 -23.12
CA ASN A 61 -8.35 5.23 -24.04
C ASN A 61 -6.92 5.82 -24.13
N LEU A 62 -6.50 6.57 -23.12
CA LEU A 62 -5.14 7.14 -23.04
C LEU A 62 -4.03 6.10 -22.83
N ILE A 63 -4.42 4.87 -22.49
CA ILE A 63 -3.48 3.78 -22.18
C ILE A 63 -3.01 3.12 -23.48
N SER A 64 -1.69 3.05 -23.66
CA SER A 64 -1.08 2.43 -24.85
C SER A 64 -1.55 0.99 -25.08
N ASP A 65 -1.78 0.64 -26.34
CA ASP A 65 -2.23 -0.67 -26.81
C ASP A 65 -1.29 -1.83 -26.40
N ALA A 66 -0.02 -1.51 -26.13
CA ALA A 66 0.94 -2.44 -25.55
C ALA A 66 0.60 -2.82 -24.11
N LEU A 67 0.19 -1.87 -23.26
CA LEU A 67 -0.15 -2.13 -21.85
C LEU A 67 -1.37 -3.07 -21.75
N LEU A 68 -2.33 -2.92 -22.66
CA LEU A 68 -3.58 -3.70 -22.71
C LEU A 68 -3.33 -5.21 -22.91
N HIS A 69 -2.22 -5.58 -23.53
CA HIS A 69 -1.89 -6.97 -23.85
C HIS A 69 -0.83 -7.62 -22.93
N MET A 70 -0.37 -6.91 -21.89
CA MET A 70 0.71 -7.37 -20.98
C MET A 70 0.39 -8.71 -20.28
N ASN A 71 -0.88 -8.96 -19.94
CA ASN A 71 -1.33 -10.20 -19.29
C ASN A 71 -2.11 -11.14 -20.23
N THR A 72 -2.37 -10.76 -21.48
CA THR A 72 -3.12 -11.59 -22.45
C THR A 72 -2.39 -12.90 -22.79
N PHE A 73 -1.09 -13.00 -22.52
CA PHE A 73 -0.27 -14.17 -22.83
C PHE A 73 -0.02 -15.11 -21.64
N GLU A 74 -0.70 -14.93 -20.51
CA GLU A 74 -0.50 -15.76 -19.31
C GLU A 74 -0.74 -17.27 -19.52
N GLY A 75 -1.41 -17.68 -20.61
CA GLY A 75 -1.78 -19.08 -20.86
C GLY A 75 -1.26 -19.73 -22.14
N GLY A 76 -0.40 -19.08 -22.94
CA GLY A 76 -0.07 -19.60 -24.29
C GLY A 76 1.39 -19.44 -24.71
N ASN A 77 1.93 -20.47 -25.37
CA ASN A 77 3.19 -20.37 -26.12
C ASN A 77 3.04 -19.30 -27.22
N VAL A 78 3.67 -18.14 -27.03
CA VAL A 78 3.70 -17.05 -28.02
C VAL A 78 4.22 -17.55 -29.39
N ALA A 79 5.01 -18.64 -29.39
CA ALA A 79 5.55 -19.30 -30.58
C ALA A 79 4.50 -20.03 -31.44
N THR A 80 3.32 -20.38 -30.92
CA THR A 80 2.30 -21.19 -31.63
C THR A 80 1.04 -20.41 -32.03
N MET A 81 1.01 -19.10 -31.83
CA MET A 81 -0.13 -18.25 -32.19
C MET A 81 -0.34 -18.23 -33.72
N ARG A 82 -1.38 -18.94 -34.18
CA ARG A 82 -1.83 -18.93 -35.57
C ARG A 82 -2.39 -17.56 -35.92
N LYS A 83 -2.10 -17.12 -37.14
CA LYS A 83 -2.51 -15.86 -37.78
C LYS A 83 -4.05 -15.76 -37.82
N GLY A 84 -4.67 -15.32 -36.73
CA GLY A 84 -6.10 -15.13 -36.63
C GLY A 84 -6.41 -14.02 -35.64
N GLY A 85 -6.73 -12.83 -36.17
CA GLY A 85 -7.13 -11.68 -35.36
C GLY A 85 -6.26 -10.45 -35.59
N ARG A 86 -6.93 -9.32 -35.68
CA ARG A 86 -6.52 -7.97 -36.10
C ARG A 86 -5.48 -7.33 -35.16
N VAL A 87 -4.28 -7.91 -35.04
CA VAL A 87 -3.18 -7.34 -34.24
C VAL A 87 -2.15 -6.70 -35.17
N VAL A 88 -2.14 -5.36 -35.21
CA VAL A 88 -1.18 -4.53 -35.97
C VAL A 88 0.07 -4.30 -35.10
N GLN A 89 0.72 -5.36 -34.64
CA GLN A 89 1.99 -5.26 -33.93
C GLN A 89 2.99 -6.33 -34.42
N PRO A 90 4.27 -5.97 -34.64
CA PRO A 90 5.30 -6.92 -35.05
C PRO A 90 5.46 -8.05 -34.03
N ARG A 91 5.45 -9.32 -34.48
CA ARG A 91 5.60 -10.52 -33.63
C ARG A 91 6.80 -10.46 -32.68
N LYS A 92 7.91 -9.87 -33.15
CA LYS A 92 9.12 -9.66 -32.33
C LYS A 92 8.83 -8.84 -31.08
N LYS A 93 8.10 -7.73 -31.21
CA LYS A 93 7.76 -6.84 -30.09
C LYS A 93 6.86 -7.54 -29.06
N VAL A 94 5.89 -8.33 -29.54
CA VAL A 94 4.99 -9.12 -28.67
C VAL A 94 5.77 -10.15 -27.86
N TYR A 95 6.70 -10.87 -28.49
CA TYR A 95 7.54 -11.86 -27.82
C TYR A 95 8.46 -11.22 -26.77
N GLU A 96 9.15 -10.14 -27.13
CA GLU A 96 10.02 -9.40 -26.21
C GLU A 96 9.24 -8.89 -24.98
N GLN A 97 8.03 -8.38 -25.21
CA GLN A 97 7.15 -7.91 -24.14
C GLN A 97 6.68 -9.06 -23.22
N ALA A 98 6.26 -10.19 -23.78
CA ALA A 98 5.87 -11.36 -22.97
C ALA A 98 7.07 -11.90 -22.15
N LEU A 99 8.27 -11.87 -22.72
CA LEU A 99 9.49 -12.25 -22.01
C LEU A 99 9.80 -11.29 -20.86
N MET A 100 9.64 -9.97 -21.06
CA MET A 100 9.79 -8.98 -20.00
C MET A 100 8.81 -9.23 -18.85
N VAL A 101 7.53 -9.45 -19.14
CA VAL A 101 6.51 -9.76 -18.12
C VAL A 101 6.88 -11.02 -17.33
N ARG A 102 7.29 -12.09 -18.01
CA ARG A 102 7.71 -13.33 -17.35
C ARG A 102 8.92 -13.10 -16.44
N LYS A 103 9.93 -12.35 -16.91
CA LYS A 103 11.12 -12.02 -16.10
C LYS A 103 10.77 -11.22 -14.85
N VAL A 104 9.91 -10.21 -14.98
CA VAL A 104 9.47 -9.38 -13.84
C VAL A 104 8.67 -10.22 -12.85
N LYS A 105 7.73 -11.04 -13.32
CA LYS A 105 6.94 -11.94 -12.45
C LYS A 105 7.85 -12.92 -11.70
N ALA A 106 8.78 -13.58 -12.40
CA ALA A 106 9.72 -14.50 -11.78
C ALA A 106 10.62 -13.82 -10.73
N TYR A 107 11.05 -12.59 -10.98
CA TYR A 107 11.82 -11.81 -10.02
C TYR A 107 11.00 -11.46 -8.77
N LEU A 108 9.76 -10.99 -8.95
CA LEU A 108 8.88 -10.63 -7.83
C LEU A 108 8.45 -11.85 -7.01
N ASP A 109 8.25 -13.00 -7.66
CA ASP A 109 7.90 -14.27 -7.01
C ASP A 109 9.05 -14.83 -6.16
N GLY A 110 10.28 -14.70 -6.64
CA GLY A 110 11.50 -15.12 -5.94
C GLY A 110 12.16 -14.03 -5.10
N LEU A 111 11.50 -12.89 -4.87
CA LEU A 111 12.10 -11.73 -4.20
C LEU A 111 12.41 -12.07 -2.73
N ARG A 112 13.69 -12.11 -2.39
CA ARG A 112 14.15 -12.29 -1.01
C ARG A 112 14.34 -10.93 -0.36
N VAL A 113 13.52 -10.64 0.63
CA VAL A 113 13.59 -9.40 1.43
C VAL A 113 14.23 -9.73 2.77
N VAL A 114 15.16 -8.90 3.21
CA VAL A 114 15.66 -8.89 4.59
C VAL A 114 14.65 -8.11 5.43
N ASP A 115 14.05 -8.78 6.41
CA ASP A 115 13.02 -8.22 7.30
C ASP A 115 13.56 -7.86 8.69
N SER A 116 14.79 -8.25 9.01
CA SER A 116 15.48 -7.91 10.25
C SER A 116 16.03 -6.49 10.20
N GLU A 117 15.40 -5.58 10.95
CA GLU A 117 15.89 -4.20 11.09
C GLU A 117 17.33 -4.13 11.58
N SER A 118 17.71 -4.98 12.53
CA SER A 118 19.09 -5.04 13.05
C SER A 118 20.12 -5.46 12.00
N GLU A 119 19.74 -6.31 11.05
CA GLU A 119 20.63 -6.71 9.95
C GLU A 119 20.76 -5.58 8.94
N LEU A 120 19.64 -4.92 8.60
CA LEU A 120 19.61 -3.77 7.71
C LEU A 120 20.44 -2.60 8.27
N ASP A 121 20.31 -2.31 9.56
CA ASP A 121 21.11 -1.29 10.25
C ASP A 121 22.60 -1.58 10.19
N ARG A 122 22.99 -2.85 10.41
CA ARG A 122 24.40 -3.25 10.33
C ARG A 122 24.93 -3.10 8.90
N LEU A 123 24.19 -3.57 7.90
CA LEU A 123 24.55 -3.42 6.48
C LEU A 123 24.67 -1.94 6.10
N SER A 124 23.76 -1.10 6.59
CA SER A 124 23.80 0.35 6.39
C SER A 124 25.07 0.97 6.98
N TYR A 125 25.40 0.61 8.24
CA TYR A 125 26.61 1.09 8.92
C TYR A 125 27.91 0.69 8.20
N ASP A 126 27.97 -0.54 7.68
CA ASP A 126 29.14 -1.05 6.96
C ASP A 126 29.35 -0.30 5.61
N ILE A 127 28.29 0.23 5.00
CA ILE A 127 28.35 1.02 3.76
C ILE A 127 28.74 2.48 4.05
N GLU A 128 28.10 3.10 5.05
CA GLU A 128 28.33 4.49 5.45
C GLU A 128 28.64 4.59 6.96
N PRO A 129 29.89 4.37 7.39
CA PRO A 129 30.26 4.50 8.80
C PRO A 129 30.09 5.95 9.24
N GLN A 130 29.46 6.17 10.40
CA GLN A 130 29.21 7.52 10.92
C GLN A 130 30.49 8.35 10.91
N GLN A 131 30.51 9.41 10.10
CA GLN A 131 31.61 10.38 10.08
C GLN A 131 31.73 10.99 11.48
N GLN A 132 32.78 10.62 12.21
CA GLN A 132 33.23 11.34 13.40
C GLN A 132 33.71 12.73 12.95
N GLY A 133 32.78 13.69 12.81
CA GLY A 133 33.17 15.01 12.33
C GLY A 133 32.07 15.97 11.88
N ALA A 134 30.87 15.94 12.44
CA ALA A 134 30.02 17.13 12.54
C ALA A 134 28.87 16.85 13.52
N ALA A 135 28.82 17.60 14.60
CA ALA A 135 27.69 17.59 15.53
C ALA A 135 26.43 18.06 14.79
N SER A 136 25.61 17.11 14.32
CA SER A 136 24.22 17.39 13.96
C SER A 136 23.44 17.60 15.27
N PRO A 137 22.76 18.75 15.47
CA PRO A 137 22.02 18.99 16.69
C PRO A 137 20.83 18.02 16.74
N MET A 138 20.86 17.08 17.70
CA MET A 138 19.68 16.31 18.06
C MET A 138 18.54 17.25 18.46
N PRO A 139 17.31 17.07 17.99
CA PRO A 139 16.16 17.71 18.62
C PRO A 139 15.91 17.00 19.96
N SER A 140 16.26 17.65 21.06
CA SER A 140 15.91 17.18 22.41
C SER A 140 14.39 17.03 22.54
N PRO A 141 13.88 15.99 23.22
CA PRO A 141 12.46 15.88 23.52
C PRO A 141 12.10 17.00 24.50
N ALA A 142 11.13 17.86 24.13
CA ALA A 142 10.66 18.93 24.98
C ALA A 142 10.08 18.36 26.27
N SER A 143 10.84 18.49 27.35
CA SER A 143 10.43 18.22 28.72
C SER A 143 9.27 19.15 29.12
N SER A 144 8.21 18.51 29.63
CA SER A 144 7.04 19.03 30.34
C SER A 144 7.15 20.46 30.90
N VAL A 145 6.28 21.35 30.43
CA VAL A 145 6.00 22.64 31.10
C VAL A 145 5.30 22.36 32.43
N SER A 146 6.06 22.46 33.51
CA SER A 146 5.56 22.46 34.88
C SER A 146 4.90 23.81 35.16
N THR A 147 3.62 23.77 35.53
CA THR A 147 2.85 24.89 36.04
C THR A 147 3.49 25.46 37.31
N LYS A 148 3.81 26.76 37.33
CA LYS A 148 4.02 27.51 38.57
C LYS A 148 3.11 28.74 38.59
N GLY A 149 2.26 28.75 39.61
CA GLY A 149 1.17 29.69 39.82
C GLY A 149 1.63 31.14 40.06
N LEU A 150 0.83 32.05 39.52
CA LEU A 150 0.97 33.49 39.68
C LEU A 150 0.27 33.92 40.99
N GLN A 151 1.05 34.08 42.07
CA GLN A 151 0.55 34.68 43.30
C GLN A 151 0.54 36.20 43.12
N ARG A 152 -0.65 36.79 42.98
CA ARG A 152 -0.87 38.24 42.89
C ARG A 152 -0.96 38.82 44.30
N ASN A 153 0.01 39.67 44.64
CA ASN A 153 0.09 40.42 45.89
C ASN A 153 -0.76 41.69 45.78
N VAL A 154 -1.66 41.93 46.75
CA VAL A 154 -2.47 43.16 46.86
C VAL A 154 -2.06 43.89 48.14
N PRO A 155 -1.64 45.16 48.11
CA PRO A 155 -1.57 45.99 49.30
C PRO A 155 -2.85 46.82 49.50
N ARG A 156 -3.09 47.13 50.78
CA ARG A 156 -4.29 47.71 51.40
C ARG A 156 -4.83 48.99 50.76
#